data_AF-A0A318MXJ5-F1
#
_entry.id   AF-A0A318MXJ5-F1
#
_cell.length_a   1.000
_cell.length_b   1.000
_cell.length_c   1.000
_cell.angle_alpha   90.00
_cell.angle_beta   90.00
_cell.angle_gamma   90.00
#
_symmetry.space_group_name_H-M   'P 1'
#
loop_
_entity.id
_entity.type
_entity.pdbx_description
1 polymer ?
#
loop_
_entity_poly.entity_id
_entity_poly.type
_entity_poly.pdbx_seq_one_letter_code
_entity_poly.pdbx_strand_id
1 'polypeptide(L)'
;MLAFLLICTLIYFSAFFYFLGKNQVPLKKGFTFLSSRKNKNHINYKNCKHELFSADDFIYKRYAEQNTNINRCNLYPVIPVNFESIFIFNCLQMWLIDKRLHWYIGFEVSMGAFIKTDSSLPQEIQDQAFWAYNNKRVDFLLVNCFGTPKLVIEYHGSGHNLSRDAEDRMKIKRAILYKAAIPLFEISYTMSKNEIIYWLNQFYKEHIKSDERG
;
A
#
# COMPACT_ATOMS: atom_id res chain seq x y z
N MET A 1 30.11 -33.87 -34.24
CA MET A 1 29.41 -33.56 -32.97
C MET A 1 30.03 -32.38 -32.21
N LEU A 2 31.36 -32.32 -32.04
CA LEU A 2 32.03 -31.20 -31.34
C LEU A 2 31.85 -29.81 -31.99
N ALA A 3 31.81 -29.72 -33.32
CA ALA A 3 31.63 -28.44 -34.01
C ALA A 3 30.24 -27.81 -33.79
N PHE A 4 29.20 -28.63 -33.56
CA PHE A 4 27.83 -28.16 -33.36
C PHE A 4 27.62 -27.58 -31.95
N LEU A 5 28.30 -28.16 -30.95
CA LEU A 5 28.29 -27.65 -29.57
C LEU A 5 29.01 -26.29 -29.44
N LEU A 6 30.08 -26.07 -30.21
CA LEU A 6 30.84 -24.82 -30.21
C LEU A 6 30.08 -23.64 -30.85
N ILE A 7 29.26 -23.93 -31.87
CA ILE A 7 28.39 -22.92 -32.50
C ILE A 7 27.23 -22.56 -31.56
N CYS A 8 26.62 -23.55 -30.89
CA CYS A 8 25.55 -23.29 -29.92
C CYS A 8 26.03 -22.46 -28.72
N THR A 9 27.25 -22.68 -28.22
CA THR A 9 27.80 -21.88 -27.11
C THR A 9 28.13 -20.45 -27.55
N LEU A 10 28.67 -20.24 -28.76
CA LEU A 10 28.92 -18.90 -29.31
C LEU A 10 27.63 -18.10 -29.53
N ILE A 11 26.56 -18.75 -30.01
CA ILE A 11 25.25 -18.10 -30.17
C ILE A 11 24.66 -17.75 -28.80
N TYR A 12 24.72 -18.65 -27.82
CA TYR A 12 24.25 -18.36 -26.46
C TYR A 12 25.05 -17.25 -25.78
N PHE A 13 26.38 -17.21 -25.95
CA PHE A 13 27.22 -16.17 -25.38
C PHE A 13 26.91 -14.80 -26.03
N SER A 14 26.72 -14.75 -27.34
CA SER A 14 26.33 -13.51 -28.04
C SER A 14 24.95 -12.98 -27.62
N ALA A 15 23.97 -13.87 -27.42
CA ALA A 15 22.62 -13.51 -26.95
C ALA A 15 22.62 -13.07 -25.48
N PHE A 16 23.44 -13.69 -24.64
CA PHE A 16 23.60 -13.33 -23.22
C PHE A 16 24.23 -11.94 -23.06
N PHE A 17 25.25 -11.60 -23.86
CA PHE A 17 25.83 -10.25 -23.87
C PHE A 17 24.91 -9.21 -24.54
N TYR A 18 24.13 -9.60 -25.57
CA TYR A 18 23.11 -8.74 -26.15
C TYR A 18 21.99 -8.38 -25.14
N PHE A 19 21.63 -9.31 -24.25
CA PHE A 19 20.60 -9.09 -23.23
C PHE A 19 21.10 -8.30 -22.02
N LEU A 20 22.36 -8.49 -21.60
CA LEU A 20 22.98 -7.71 -20.52
C LEU A 20 23.27 -6.25 -20.92
N GLY A 21 23.39 -5.95 -22.21
CA GLY A 21 23.68 -4.60 -22.72
C GLY A 21 22.47 -3.66 -22.86
N LYS A 22 21.22 -4.11 -22.67
CA LYS A 22 20.02 -3.30 -22.99
C LYS A 22 19.17 -2.78 -21.83
N ASN A 23 19.57 -3.02 -20.57
CA ASN A 23 18.84 -2.48 -19.40
C ASN A 23 19.56 -1.34 -18.69
N GLN A 24 20.17 -0.43 -19.45
CA GLN A 24 20.30 0.95 -19.02
C GLN A 24 19.26 1.75 -19.77
N VAL A 25 18.08 1.90 -19.17
CA VAL A 25 17.17 2.95 -19.59
C VAL A 25 17.92 4.26 -19.37
N PRO A 26 18.24 5.04 -20.42
CA PRO A 26 18.81 6.35 -20.20
C PRO A 26 17.78 7.17 -19.43
N LEU A 27 18.10 7.54 -18.19
CA LEU A 27 17.38 8.58 -17.48
C LEU A 27 17.38 9.81 -18.40
N LYS A 28 16.24 10.07 -19.04
CA LYS A 28 16.02 11.32 -19.78
C LYS A 28 16.34 12.45 -18.82
N LYS A 29 17.40 13.19 -19.13
CA LYS A 29 17.76 14.48 -18.53
C LYS A 29 16.54 15.40 -18.63
N GLY A 30 15.75 15.43 -17.57
CA GLY A 30 14.50 16.19 -17.51
C GLY A 30 13.89 16.26 -16.11
N PHE A 31 14.62 15.85 -15.07
CA PHE A 31 14.26 16.22 -13.70
C PHE A 31 14.77 17.64 -13.45
N THR A 32 13.91 18.61 -13.76
CA THR A 32 14.11 19.99 -13.33
C THR A 32 14.03 20.01 -11.80
N PHE A 33 15.19 20.09 -11.16
CA PHE A 33 15.27 20.47 -9.75
C PHE A 33 14.63 21.86 -9.64
N LEU A 34 13.45 21.95 -9.02
CA LEU A 34 12.79 23.23 -8.77
C LEU A 34 13.65 24.03 -7.79
N SER A 35 14.62 24.78 -8.31
CA SER A 35 15.27 25.85 -7.57
C SER A 35 14.26 26.99 -7.44
N SER A 36 13.72 27.16 -6.22
CA SER A 36 12.75 28.21 -5.96
C SER A 36 13.39 29.58 -6.17
N ARG A 37 12.92 30.28 -7.19
CA ARG A 37 13.30 31.65 -7.56
C ARG A 37 12.78 32.58 -6.45
N LYS A 38 13.69 33.16 -5.66
CA LYS A 38 13.39 34.21 -4.68
C LYS A 38 12.72 35.39 -5.39
N ASN A 39 11.40 35.53 -5.27
CA ASN A 39 10.72 36.77 -5.64
C ASN A 39 10.56 37.62 -4.38
N LYS A 40 11.37 38.69 -4.30
CA LYS A 40 11.30 39.68 -3.23
C LYS A 40 10.21 40.69 -3.56
N ASN A 41 8.99 40.43 -3.10
CA ASN A 41 7.99 41.50 -3.00
C ASN A 41 7.84 41.88 -1.53
N HIS A 42 8.39 43.03 -1.18
CA HIS A 42 8.17 43.71 0.08
C HIS A 42 6.68 44.05 0.21
N ILE A 43 5.98 43.38 1.11
CA ILE A 43 4.66 43.82 1.58
C ILE A 43 4.87 44.48 2.94
N ASN A 44 4.49 45.75 3.02
CA ASN A 44 4.62 46.62 4.19
C ASN A 44 3.44 46.37 5.14
N TYR A 45 3.67 45.59 6.20
CA TYR A 45 2.68 45.36 7.24
C TYR A 45 2.75 46.48 8.30
N LYS A 46 2.08 47.61 8.01
CA LYS A 46 1.68 48.55 9.06
C LYS A 46 0.18 48.40 9.32
N ASN A 47 -0.10 48.00 10.56
CA ASN A 47 -1.35 48.19 11.29
C ASN A 47 -2.57 47.34 10.86
N CYS A 48 -2.78 46.22 11.54
CA CYS A 48 -4.04 45.98 12.26
C CYS A 48 -3.89 44.80 13.24
N LYS A 49 -4.09 45.07 14.54
CA LYS A 49 -4.29 44.05 15.57
C LYS A 49 -5.74 43.60 15.50
N HIS A 50 -6.00 42.44 14.91
CA HIS A 50 -7.15 41.59 15.20
C HIS A 50 -6.80 40.18 14.69
N GLU A 51 -6.48 39.27 15.62
CA GLU A 51 -6.12 37.88 15.31
C GLU A 51 -7.37 37.09 14.93
N LEU A 52 -7.76 37.17 13.66
CA LEU A 52 -8.41 36.08 12.96
C LEU A 52 -7.33 35.39 12.14
N PHE A 53 -6.78 34.29 12.66
CA PHE A 53 -5.90 33.43 11.86
C PHE A 53 -6.70 32.88 10.70
N SER A 54 -6.32 33.26 9.48
CA SER A 54 -6.94 32.73 8.26
C SER A 54 -6.58 31.25 8.10
N ALA A 55 -7.40 30.47 7.40
CA ALA A 55 -7.10 29.07 7.11
C ALA A 55 -5.71 28.91 6.43
N ASP A 56 -5.30 29.91 5.64
CA ASP A 56 -4.01 29.98 4.99
C ASP A 56 -2.85 30.12 5.98
N ASP A 57 -3.02 30.88 7.06
CA ASP A 57 -2.01 31.02 8.12
C ASP A 57 -1.81 29.69 8.87
N PHE A 58 -2.88 28.93 9.10
CA PHE A 58 -2.80 27.62 9.73
C PHE A 58 -2.10 26.59 8.84
N ILE A 59 -2.42 26.56 7.54
CA ILE A 59 -1.78 25.67 6.57
C ILE A 59 -0.29 26.00 6.43
N TYR A 60 0.05 27.29 6.32
CA TYR A 60 1.44 27.73 6.22
C TYR A 60 2.25 27.37 7.48
N LYS A 61 1.66 27.56 8.67
CA LYS A 61 2.27 27.16 9.93
C LYS A 61 2.52 25.66 10.00
N ARG A 62 1.54 24.82 9.63
CA ARG A 62 1.69 23.35 9.62
C ARG A 62 2.80 22.90 8.67
N TYR A 63 2.86 23.47 7.47
CA TYR A 63 3.91 23.17 6.50
C TYR A 63 5.29 23.57 7.03
N ALA A 64 5.43 24.77 7.60
CA ALA A 64 6.68 25.26 8.18
C ALA A 64 7.17 24.38 9.35
N GLU A 65 6.25 23.94 10.21
CA GLU A 65 6.55 23.00 11.31
C GLU A 65 7.01 21.64 10.79
N GLN A 66 6.31 21.07 9.82
CA GLN A 66 6.69 19.80 9.19
C GLN A 66 8.09 19.87 8.56
N ASN A 67 8.35 20.91 7.77
CA ASN A 67 9.66 21.14 7.16
C ASN A 67 10.75 21.31 8.20
N THR A 68 10.49 22.05 9.27
CA THR A 68 11.44 22.22 10.36
C THR A 68 11.80 20.88 10.98
N ASN A 69 10.82 20.01 11.22
CA ASN A 69 11.05 18.69 11.79
C ASN A 69 11.78 17.74 10.83
N ILE A 70 11.42 17.75 9.54
CA ILE A 70 12.11 16.95 8.51
C ILE A 70 13.57 17.40 8.36
N ASN A 71 13.82 18.71 8.29
CA ASN A 71 15.18 19.24 8.13
C ASN A 71 16.09 19.02 9.36
N ARG A 72 15.51 18.62 10.50
CA ARG A 72 16.25 18.32 11.74
C ARG A 72 16.70 16.86 11.82
N CYS A 73 16.31 15.99 10.89
CA CYS A 73 16.69 14.59 10.91
C CYS A 73 17.15 14.09 9.53
N ASN A 74 17.94 13.02 9.54
CA ASN A 74 18.24 12.28 8.32
C ASN A 74 17.13 11.27 8.06
N LEU A 75 16.65 11.20 6.81
CA LEU A 75 15.69 10.19 6.37
C LEU A 75 16.42 9.10 5.58
N TYR A 76 16.07 7.84 5.83
CA TYR A 76 16.60 6.70 5.08
C TYR A 76 15.47 5.69 4.82
N PRO A 77 15.55 4.95 3.69
CA PRO A 77 14.55 3.94 3.38
C PRO A 77 14.66 2.75 4.32
N VAL A 78 13.50 2.18 4.68
CA VAL A 78 13.39 0.93 5.43
C VAL A 78 12.51 -0.05 4.67
N ILE A 79 12.65 -1.34 4.95
CA ILE A 79 11.72 -2.35 4.45
C ILE A 79 10.35 -2.04 5.08
N PRO A 80 9.29 -1.82 4.27
CA PRO A 80 8.02 -1.31 4.77
C PRO A 80 7.18 -2.36 5.51
N VAL A 81 7.65 -3.62 5.52
CA VAL A 81 6.97 -4.77 6.12
C VAL A 81 7.93 -5.59 6.97
N ASN A 82 7.41 -6.22 8.02
CA ASN A 82 8.21 -7.14 8.84
C ASN A 82 8.54 -8.43 8.07
N PHE A 83 9.52 -9.19 8.57
CA PHE A 83 9.99 -10.41 7.91
C PHE A 83 8.89 -11.48 7.76
N GLU A 84 8.05 -11.66 8.78
CA GLU A 84 6.93 -12.62 8.74
C GLU A 84 5.92 -12.25 7.62
N SER A 85 5.68 -10.96 7.38
CA SER A 85 4.80 -10.45 6.33
C SER A 85 5.37 -10.70 4.92
N ILE A 86 6.70 -10.74 4.77
CA ILE A 86 7.33 -11.12 3.49
C ILE A 86 7.01 -12.58 3.15
N PHE A 87 6.98 -13.47 4.14
CA PHE A 87 6.58 -14.85 3.92
C PHE A 87 5.12 -14.96 3.45
N ILE A 88 4.21 -14.20 4.06
CA ILE A 88 2.80 -14.13 3.64
C ILE A 88 2.68 -13.59 2.22
N PHE A 89 3.38 -12.50 1.91
CA PHE A 89 3.41 -11.91 0.57
C PHE A 89 3.83 -12.93 -0.51
N ASN A 90 4.86 -13.73 -0.24
CA ASN A 90 5.30 -14.76 -1.16
C ASN A 90 4.24 -15.86 -1.36
N CYS A 91 3.54 -16.26 -0.29
CA CYS A 91 2.43 -17.20 -0.40
C CYS A 91 1.29 -16.64 -1.28
N LEU A 92 0.93 -15.36 -1.08
CA LEU A 92 -0.10 -14.69 -1.87
C LEU A 92 0.28 -14.56 -3.35
N GLN A 93 1.52 -14.17 -3.66
CA GLN A 93 1.99 -14.09 -5.05
C GLN A 93 1.93 -15.45 -5.74
N MET A 94 2.43 -16.50 -5.10
CA MET A 94 2.37 -17.86 -5.65
C MET A 94 0.93 -18.30 -5.90
N TRP A 95 0.04 -17.98 -4.96
CA TRP A 95 -1.38 -18.30 -5.08
C TRP A 95 -2.05 -17.56 -6.25
N LEU A 96 -1.78 -16.26 -6.42
CA LEU A 96 -2.30 -15.48 -7.55
C LEU A 96 -1.84 -16.05 -8.90
N ILE A 97 -0.58 -16.46 -9.00
CA ILE A 97 -0.01 -17.09 -10.21
C ILE A 97 -0.69 -18.43 -10.48
N ASP A 98 -0.84 -19.30 -9.46
CA ASP A 98 -1.52 -20.59 -9.58
C ASP A 98 -2.97 -20.44 -10.07
N LYS A 99 -3.69 -19.46 -9.53
CA LYS A 99 -5.07 -19.16 -9.92
C LYS A 99 -5.21 -18.37 -11.21
N ARG A 100 -4.11 -17.90 -11.80
CA ARG A 100 -4.09 -17.01 -12.96
C ARG A 100 -4.94 -15.75 -12.72
N LEU A 101 -4.89 -15.21 -11.50
CA LEU A 101 -5.59 -13.99 -11.13
C LEU A 101 -4.73 -12.79 -11.47
N HIS A 102 -5.25 -11.89 -12.30
CA HIS A 102 -4.60 -10.61 -12.62
C HIS A 102 -4.90 -9.57 -11.54
N TRP A 103 -4.49 -9.87 -10.32
CA TRP A 103 -4.66 -9.01 -9.15
C TRP A 103 -3.32 -8.46 -8.68
N TYR A 104 -3.36 -7.31 -8.02
CA TYR A 104 -2.21 -6.63 -7.43
C TYR A 104 -2.30 -6.64 -5.91
N ILE A 105 -1.16 -6.71 -5.24
CA ILE A 105 -1.06 -6.70 -3.78
C ILE A 105 -0.54 -5.33 -3.35
N GLY A 106 -1.33 -4.60 -2.56
CA GLY A 106 -0.90 -3.43 -1.80
C GLY A 106 -0.50 -3.83 -0.38
N PHE A 107 0.57 -3.23 0.13
CA PHE A 107 1.02 -3.43 1.50
C PHE A 107 0.54 -2.30 2.39
N GLU A 108 0.11 -2.65 3.60
CA GLU A 108 0.01 -1.68 4.70
C GLU A 108 -0.85 -0.47 4.30
N VAL A 109 -1.98 -0.78 3.67
CA VAL A 109 -2.85 0.16 2.97
C VAL A 109 -3.85 0.74 3.95
N SER A 110 -3.91 2.08 4.05
CA SER A 110 -4.95 2.76 4.83
C SER A 110 -6.35 2.41 4.31
N MET A 111 -7.26 2.09 5.22
CA MET A 111 -8.67 1.83 4.90
C MET A 111 -9.36 3.06 4.29
N GLY A 112 -8.91 4.28 4.63
CA GLY A 112 -9.40 5.52 4.00
C GLY A 112 -9.09 5.66 2.51
N ALA A 113 -8.11 4.90 2.02
CA ALA A 113 -7.72 4.89 0.61
C ALA A 113 -8.68 4.07 -0.27
N PHE A 114 -9.38 3.08 0.29
CA PHE A 114 -10.24 2.17 -0.48
C PHE A 114 -11.66 1.99 0.07
N ILE A 115 -12.01 2.65 1.18
CA ILE A 115 -13.35 2.63 1.76
C ILE A 115 -13.85 4.07 1.89
N LYS A 116 -15.08 4.31 1.41
CA LYS A 116 -15.78 5.59 1.52
C LYS A 116 -17.08 5.41 2.31
N THR A 117 -17.49 6.48 2.96
CA THR A 117 -18.83 6.60 3.55
C THR A 117 -19.85 6.87 2.45
N ASP A 118 -21.09 6.44 2.66
CA ASP A 118 -22.20 6.73 1.77
C ASP A 118 -22.43 8.25 1.69
N SER A 119 -22.37 8.79 0.47
CA SER A 119 -22.54 10.21 0.18
C SER A 119 -23.95 10.73 0.46
N SER A 120 -24.94 9.84 0.63
CA SER A 120 -26.32 10.22 0.95
C SER A 120 -26.51 10.61 2.43
N LEU A 121 -25.54 10.31 3.30
CA LEU A 121 -25.59 10.63 4.72
C LEU A 121 -25.22 12.11 4.99
N PRO A 122 -25.68 12.70 6.12
CA PRO A 122 -25.19 14.00 6.58
C PRO A 122 -23.66 14.03 6.70
N GLN A 123 -23.02 15.15 6.30
CA GLN A 123 -21.56 15.31 6.29
C GLN A 123 -20.92 15.01 7.65
N GLU A 124 -21.54 15.45 8.74
CA GLU A 124 -21.03 15.19 10.10
C GLU A 124 -20.92 13.69 10.40
N ILE A 125 -21.92 12.90 9.99
CA ILE A 125 -21.92 11.44 10.17
C ILE A 125 -20.83 10.81 9.28
N GLN A 126 -20.67 11.31 8.06
CA GLN A 126 -19.61 10.85 7.16
C GLN A 126 -18.22 11.12 7.76
N ASP A 127 -17.97 12.31 8.28
CA ASP A 127 -16.68 12.69 8.86
C ASP A 127 -16.35 11.87 10.11
N GLN A 128 -17.33 11.70 11.01
CA GLN A 128 -17.17 10.87 12.21
C GLN A 128 -16.85 9.42 11.85
N ALA A 129 -17.58 8.84 10.90
CA ALA A 129 -17.33 7.48 10.42
C ALA A 129 -15.96 7.37 9.74
N PHE A 130 -15.62 8.31 8.85
CA PHE A 130 -14.34 8.32 8.15
C PHE A 130 -13.15 8.41 9.11
N TRP A 131 -13.21 9.28 10.12
CA TRP A 131 -12.18 9.38 11.15
C TRP A 131 -12.02 8.09 11.97
N ALA A 132 -13.10 7.33 12.17
CA ALA A 132 -13.04 6.07 12.89
C ALA A 132 -12.18 5.02 12.16
N TYR A 133 -12.01 5.10 10.83
CA TYR A 133 -11.26 4.09 10.07
C TYR A 133 -10.09 4.59 9.22
N ASN A 134 -10.03 5.87 8.86
CA ASN A 134 -9.03 6.38 7.90
C ASN A 134 -7.57 6.08 8.31
N ASN A 135 -7.27 6.09 9.60
CA ASN A 135 -5.91 5.81 10.10
C ASN A 135 -5.65 4.32 10.35
N LYS A 136 -6.65 3.44 10.15
CA LYS A 136 -6.45 2.00 10.24
C LYS A 136 -5.89 1.50 8.92
N ARG A 137 -4.95 0.56 8.98
CA ARG A 137 -4.33 -0.05 7.81
C ARG A 137 -4.58 -1.54 7.80
N VAL A 138 -4.67 -2.11 6.61
CA VAL A 138 -4.67 -3.55 6.39
C VAL A 138 -3.28 -4.01 5.99
N ASP A 139 -2.88 -5.21 6.41
CA ASP A 139 -1.55 -5.73 6.10
C ASP A 139 -1.39 -5.95 4.59
N PHE A 140 -2.41 -6.54 3.96
CA PHE A 140 -2.47 -6.67 2.51
C PHE A 140 -3.85 -6.36 1.96
N LEU A 141 -3.89 -5.61 0.86
CA LEU A 141 -5.06 -5.39 0.04
C LEU A 141 -4.82 -6.01 -1.34
N LEU A 142 -5.66 -6.95 -1.74
CA LEU A 142 -5.66 -7.49 -3.10
C LEU A 142 -6.71 -6.74 -3.92
N VAL A 143 -6.29 -6.17 -5.05
CA VAL A 143 -7.15 -5.46 -6.00
C VAL A 143 -7.08 -6.12 -7.37
N ASN A 144 -8.18 -6.13 -8.12
CA ASN A 144 -8.14 -6.62 -9.50
C ASN A 144 -7.45 -5.62 -10.45
N CYS A 145 -7.37 -5.97 -11.74
CA CYS A 145 -6.77 -5.11 -12.77
C CYS A 145 -7.48 -3.76 -13.01
N PHE A 146 -8.70 -3.60 -12.49
CA PHE A 146 -9.46 -2.34 -12.53
C PHE A 146 -9.30 -1.50 -11.26
N GLY A 147 -8.49 -1.96 -10.30
CA GLY A 147 -8.32 -1.30 -9.01
C GLY A 147 -9.45 -1.54 -8.01
N THR A 148 -10.35 -2.49 -8.28
CA THR A 148 -11.42 -2.87 -7.35
C THR A 148 -10.87 -3.74 -6.22
N PRO A 149 -11.12 -3.40 -4.94
CA PRO A 149 -10.82 -4.28 -3.80
C PRO A 149 -11.49 -5.65 -3.95
N LYS A 150 -10.73 -6.73 -3.78
CA LYS A 150 -11.25 -8.11 -3.86
C LYS A 150 -11.06 -8.91 -2.59
N LEU A 151 -9.97 -8.69 -1.86
CA LEU A 151 -9.67 -9.42 -0.64
C LEU A 151 -8.73 -8.61 0.25
N VAL A 152 -9.02 -8.58 1.54
CA VAL A 152 -8.09 -8.11 2.56
C VAL A 152 -7.48 -9.30 3.28
N ILE A 153 -6.17 -9.25 3.54
CA ILE A 153 -5.46 -10.21 4.38
C ILE A 153 -4.96 -9.49 5.63
N GLU A 154 -5.20 -10.06 6.80
CA GLU A 154 -4.60 -9.66 8.07
C GLU A 154 -3.75 -10.81 8.61
N TYR A 155 -2.52 -10.51 9.02
CA TYR A 155 -1.58 -11.48 9.55
C TYR A 155 -1.37 -11.25 11.06
N HIS A 156 -1.80 -12.24 11.84
CA HIS A 156 -1.65 -12.29 13.27
C HIS A 156 -0.31 -12.89 13.66
N GLY A 157 0.76 -12.11 13.47
CA GLY A 157 2.13 -12.47 13.85
C GLY A 157 2.33 -12.87 15.31
N SER A 158 3.51 -13.40 15.61
CA SER A 158 3.84 -14.03 16.90
C SER A 158 3.73 -13.10 18.14
N GLY A 159 3.74 -11.78 17.94
CA GLY A 159 3.57 -10.77 18.99
C GLY A 159 2.13 -10.29 19.25
N HIS A 160 1.10 -10.91 18.66
CA HIS A 160 -0.28 -10.38 18.64
C HIS A 160 -1.01 -10.29 19.99
N ASN A 161 -0.42 -10.78 21.09
CA ASN A 161 -0.99 -10.67 22.44
C ASN A 161 -0.37 -9.56 23.31
N LEU A 162 0.47 -8.67 22.74
CA LEU A 162 1.23 -7.70 23.54
C LEU A 162 0.47 -6.42 23.92
N SER A 163 -0.67 -6.10 23.29
CA SER A 163 -1.48 -4.91 23.63
C SER A 163 -2.95 -5.28 23.87
N ARG A 164 -3.53 -4.79 24.99
CA ARG A 164 -4.93 -5.08 25.39
C ARG A 164 -5.96 -4.66 24.34
N ASP A 165 -5.60 -3.69 23.50
CA ASP A 165 -6.47 -3.04 22.52
C ASP A 165 -6.33 -3.63 21.10
N ALA A 166 -5.49 -4.67 20.91
CA ALA A 166 -5.35 -5.33 19.61
C ALA A 166 -6.67 -5.91 19.10
N GLU A 167 -7.42 -6.60 19.98
CA GLU A 167 -8.68 -7.24 19.63
C GLU A 167 -9.76 -6.19 19.29
N ASP A 168 -9.86 -5.09 20.04
CA ASP A 168 -10.85 -4.05 19.78
C ASP A 168 -10.56 -3.32 18.46
N ARG A 169 -9.28 -3.10 18.13
CA ARG A 169 -8.91 -2.59 16.78
C ARG A 169 -9.32 -3.56 15.68
N MET A 170 -9.14 -4.86 15.90
CA MET A 170 -9.50 -5.88 14.91
C MET A 170 -11.01 -6.01 14.73
N LYS A 171 -11.81 -5.95 15.81
CA LYS A 171 -13.27 -5.90 15.74
C LYS A 171 -13.76 -4.76 14.86
N ILE A 172 -13.18 -3.56 15.00
CA ILE A 172 -13.52 -2.42 14.16
C ILE A 172 -13.18 -2.71 12.69
N LYS A 173 -11.98 -3.24 12.39
CA LYS A 173 -11.59 -3.62 11.02
C LYS A 173 -12.58 -4.60 10.40
N ARG A 174 -12.89 -5.71 11.10
CA ARG A 174 -13.87 -6.72 10.67
C ARG A 174 -15.23 -6.09 10.37
N ALA A 175 -15.73 -5.23 11.26
CA ALA A 175 -17.02 -4.57 11.09
C ALA A 175 -17.06 -3.64 9.86
N ILE A 176 -15.98 -2.89 9.61
CA ILE A 176 -15.89 -1.99 8.46
C ILE A 176 -15.83 -2.79 7.15
N LEU A 177 -14.97 -3.82 7.09
CA LEU A 177 -14.82 -4.66 5.88
C LEU A 177 -16.10 -5.41 5.55
N TYR A 178 -16.78 -5.93 6.57
CA TYR A 178 -18.11 -6.53 6.42
C TYR A 178 -19.12 -5.53 5.82
N LYS A 179 -19.20 -4.31 6.37
CA LYS A 179 -20.09 -3.26 5.83
C LYS A 179 -19.72 -2.83 4.42
N ALA A 180 -18.44 -2.84 4.07
CA ALA A 180 -17.95 -2.51 2.74
C ALA A 180 -18.09 -3.68 1.74
N ALA A 181 -18.62 -4.83 2.17
CA ALA A 181 -18.69 -6.06 1.38
C ALA A 181 -17.32 -6.49 0.81
N ILE A 182 -16.25 -6.26 1.57
CA ILE A 182 -14.89 -6.67 1.19
C ILE A 182 -14.53 -7.91 2.03
N PRO A 183 -14.28 -9.07 1.41
CA PRO A 183 -13.88 -10.27 2.13
C PRO A 183 -12.59 -10.06 2.92
N LEU A 184 -12.52 -10.63 4.12
CA LEU A 184 -11.35 -10.63 4.99
C LEU A 184 -10.89 -12.06 5.23
N PHE A 185 -9.59 -12.32 5.05
CA PHE A 185 -8.94 -13.57 5.38
C PHE A 185 -7.83 -13.35 6.42
N GLU A 186 -8.00 -13.93 7.60
CA GLU A 186 -7.09 -13.78 8.73
C GLU A 186 -6.13 -14.98 8.81
N ILE A 187 -4.83 -14.70 8.91
CA ILE A 187 -3.77 -15.72 8.98
C ILE A 187 -3.16 -15.70 10.38
N SER A 188 -3.15 -16.85 11.06
CA SER A 188 -2.43 -17.03 12.32
C SER A 188 -0.95 -17.30 12.08
N TYR A 189 -0.05 -16.81 12.96
CA TYR A 189 1.39 -17.10 12.92
C TYR A 189 1.74 -18.59 12.97
N THR A 190 0.81 -19.43 13.44
CA THR A 190 0.99 -20.89 13.50
C THR A 190 0.73 -21.59 12.16
N MET A 191 0.13 -20.91 11.18
CA MET A 191 -0.21 -21.53 9.90
C MET A 191 1.04 -21.73 9.04
N SER A 192 1.25 -22.95 8.59
CA SER A 192 2.24 -23.28 7.58
C SER A 192 1.82 -22.77 6.20
N LYS A 193 2.79 -22.70 5.27
CA LYS A 193 2.53 -22.35 3.86
C LYS A 193 1.40 -23.19 3.26
N ASN A 194 1.41 -24.51 3.49
CA ASN A 194 0.43 -25.41 2.90
C ASN A 194 -0.98 -25.16 3.46
N GLU A 195 -1.09 -24.87 4.75
CA GLU A 195 -2.36 -24.50 5.37
C GLU A 195 -2.88 -23.17 4.84
N ILE A 196 -2.03 -22.14 4.73
CA ILE A 196 -2.40 -20.84 4.14
C ILE A 196 -2.98 -21.04 2.75
N ILE A 197 -2.26 -21.76 1.88
CA ILE A 197 -2.70 -22.01 0.50
C ILE A 197 -4.00 -22.83 0.47
N TYR A 198 -4.12 -23.85 1.33
CA TYR A 198 -5.33 -24.66 1.43
C TYR A 198 -6.55 -23.82 1.81
N TRP A 199 -6.46 -23.05 2.89
CA TRP A 199 -7.57 -22.24 3.39
C TRP A 199 -7.92 -21.08 2.45
N LEU A 200 -6.92 -20.44 1.85
CA LEU A 200 -7.13 -19.40 0.86
C LEU A 200 -7.87 -19.93 -0.38
N ASN A 201 -7.59 -21.19 -0.78
CA ASN A 201 -8.32 -21.85 -1.86
C ASN A 201 -9.78 -22.15 -1.50
N GLN A 202 -10.08 -22.55 -0.26
CA GLN A 202 -11.48 -22.75 0.16
C GLN A 202 -12.21 -21.41 0.22
N PHE A 203 -11.60 -20.42 0.88
CA PHE A 203 -12.14 -19.08 1.01
C PHE A 203 -12.46 -18.45 -0.35
N TYR A 204 -11.54 -18.56 -1.32
CA TYR A 204 -11.75 -18.04 -2.66
C TYR A 204 -12.94 -18.68 -3.38
N LYS A 205 -13.15 -19.99 -3.23
CA LYS A 205 -14.29 -20.69 -3.84
C LYS A 205 -15.61 -20.25 -3.23
N GLU A 206 -15.64 -20.06 -1.92
CA GLU A 206 -16.84 -19.74 -1.16
C GLU A 206 -17.26 -18.27 -1.32
N HIS A 207 -16.30 -17.34 -1.23
CA HIS A 207 -16.59 -15.93 -1.07
C HIS A 207 -16.28 -15.06 -2.30
N ILE A 208 -15.47 -15.54 -3.25
CA ILE A 208 -15.01 -14.69 -4.37
C ILE A 208 -15.42 -15.24 -5.74
N LYS A 209 -15.22 -16.53 -6.01
CA LYS A 209 -15.58 -17.14 -7.31
C LYS A 209 -17.10 -17.20 -7.57
N SER A 210 -17.91 -17.12 -6.52
CA SER A 210 -19.36 -17.00 -6.64
C SER A 210 -19.77 -15.65 -7.25
N ASP A 211 -19.03 -14.59 -6.95
CA ASP A 211 -19.33 -13.20 -7.34
C ASP A 211 -18.91 -12.89 -8.79
N GLU A 212 -17.86 -13.54 -9.32
CA GLU A 212 -17.40 -13.36 -10.71
C GLU A 212 -18.30 -14.02 -11.78
N ARG A 213 -19.36 -14.72 -11.38
CA ARG A 213 -20.33 -15.37 -12.29
C ARG A 213 -21.63 -14.59 -12.49
N GLY A 214 -21.72 -13.39 -11.92
CA GLY A 214 -22.80 -12.42 -12.14
C GLY A 214 -22.64 -11.64 -13.43
#